data_AF-F4B2B2-F1
#
_entry.id   AF-F4B2B2-F1
#
_cell.length_a   1.000
_cell.length_b   1.000
_cell.length_c   1.000
_cell.angle_alpha   90.00
_cell.angle_beta   90.00
_cell.angle_gamma   90.00
#
_symmetry.space_group_name_H-M   'P 1'
#
loop_
_entity.id
_entity.type
_entity.pdbx_description
1 polymer ?
#
loop_
_entity_poly.entity_id
_entity_poly.type
_entity_poly.pdbx_seq_one_letter_code
_entity_poly.pdbx_strand_id
1 'polypeptide(L)'
;MNKARRIFIIVLFFILAAMLAYGFYCKDNVDVALGHKFIGLSIAGGFFILMPTFIYHRWKDRKVADYMLTDDAFKRMKEFNNSKDKKR
;
A
#
# COMPACT_ATOMS: atom_id res chain seq x y z
N MET A 1 -16.09 7.47 -1.41
CA MET A 1 -15.09 8.26 -0.66
C MET A 1 -13.83 7.39 -0.47
N ASN A 2 -12.67 7.53 -1.14
CA ASN A 2 -12.03 8.68 -1.78
C ASN A 2 -11.10 8.21 -2.94
N LYS A 3 -11.49 8.41 -4.21
CA LYS A 3 -10.59 8.17 -5.38
C LYS A 3 -9.24 8.87 -5.23
N ALA A 4 -9.24 10.05 -4.60
CA ALA A 4 -8.06 10.86 -4.32
C ALA A 4 -6.95 10.13 -3.56
N ARG A 5 -7.28 9.25 -2.59
CA ARG A 5 -6.27 8.54 -1.79
C ARG A 5 -5.53 7.47 -2.60
N ARG A 6 -6.23 6.83 -3.54
CA ARG A 6 -5.66 5.83 -4.45
C ARG A 6 -4.78 6.50 -5.51
N ILE A 7 -5.25 7.65 -6.02
CA ILE A 7 -4.50 8.48 -6.99
C ILE A 7 -3.22 9.01 -6.34
N PHE A 8 -3.25 9.43 -5.08
CA PHE A 8 -2.07 9.92 -4.35
C PHE A 8 -0.92 8.90 -4.33
N ILE A 9 -1.21 7.62 -4.08
CA ILE A 9 -0.19 6.55 -4.08
C ILE A 9 0.35 6.30 -5.49
N ILE A 10 -0.52 6.33 -6.50
CA ILE A 10 -0.11 6.15 -7.90
C ILE A 10 0.84 7.29 -8.31
N VAL A 11 0.49 8.53 -7.97
CA VAL A 11 1.35 9.70 -8.23
C VAL A 11 2.68 9.58 -7.48
N LEU A 12 2.66 9.17 -6.20
CA LEU A 12 3.87 8.93 -5.42
C LEU A 12 4.78 7.87 -6.06
N PHE A 13 4.20 6.78 -6.56
CA PHE A 13 4.92 5.71 -7.26
C PHE A 13 5.57 6.22 -8.55
N PHE A 14 4.85 6.99 -9.36
CA PHE A 14 5.38 7.57 -10.60
C PHE A 14 6.51 8.58 -10.34
N ILE A 15 6.40 9.38 -9.26
CA ILE A 15 7.48 10.29 -8.84
C ILE A 15 8.75 9.51 -8.47
N LEU A 16 8.61 8.44 -7.67
CA LEU A 16 9.73 7.58 -7.31
C LEU A 16 10.34 6.89 -8.55
N ALA A 17 9.52 6.39 -9.47
CA ALA A 17 9.99 5.77 -10.72
C ALA A 17 10.74 6.77 -11.62
N ALA A 18 10.24 8.01 -11.74
CA ALA A 18 10.93 9.07 -12.47
C ALA A 18 12.27 9.45 -11.84
N MET A 19 12.33 9.50 -10.50
CA MET A 19 13.56 9.77 -9.75
C MET A 19 14.59 8.64 -9.89
N LEU A 20 14.12 7.39 -9.99
CA LEU A 20 14.95 6.21 -10.25
C LEU A 20 15.51 6.23 -11.69
N ALA A 21 14.66 6.57 -12.68
CA ALA A 21 15.07 6.76 -14.07
C ALA A 21 16.09 7.90 -14.23
N TYR A 22 15.88 9.01 -13.52
CA TYR A 22 16.85 10.11 -13.48
C TYR A 22 18.17 9.71 -12.83
N GLY A 23 18.13 8.88 -11.77
CA GLY A 23 19.32 8.30 -11.15
C GLY A 23 20.14 7.42 -12.11
N PHE A 24 19.46 6.62 -12.95
CA PHE A 24 20.12 5.86 -14.03
C PHE A 24 20.73 6.78 -15.09
N TYR A 25 20.02 7.84 -15.51
CA TYR A 25 20.55 8.79 -16.48
C TYR A 25 21.79 9.55 -15.96
N CYS A 26 21.80 9.90 -14.67
CA CYS A 26 22.90 10.60 -14.01
C CYS A 26 24.15 9.71 -13.82
N LYS A 27 23.95 8.40 -13.65
CA LYS A 27 25.02 7.40 -13.56
C LYS A 27 25.88 7.35 -14.83
N ASP A 28 25.28 7.57 -16.00
CA ASP A 28 25.97 7.48 -17.29
C ASP A 28 26.65 8.79 -17.73
N ASN A 29 26.20 9.95 -17.24
CA ASN A 29 26.63 11.26 -17.77
C ASN A 29 27.51 12.10 -16.83
N VAL A 30 27.45 11.89 -15.51
CA VAL A 30 28.09 12.81 -14.53
C VAL A 30 29.15 12.10 -13.69
N ASP A 31 28.74 11.16 -12.85
CA ASP A 31 29.66 10.43 -11.96
C ASP A 31 28.99 9.15 -11.46
N VAL A 32 29.66 8.02 -11.68
CA VAL A 32 29.16 6.68 -11.35
C VAL A 32 28.88 6.54 -9.85
N ALA A 33 29.69 7.17 -9.00
CA ALA A 33 29.54 7.10 -7.55
C ALA A 33 28.32 7.88 -7.05
N LEU A 34 28.03 9.02 -7.69
CA LEU A 34 26.87 9.86 -7.36
C LEU A 34 25.58 9.21 -7.85
N GLY A 35 25.58 8.63 -9.05
CA GLY A 35 24.44 7.88 -9.60
C GLY A 35 24.04 6.69 -8.73
N HIS A 36 25.00 5.90 -8.24
CA HIS A 36 24.70 4.79 -7.33
C HIS A 36 24.07 5.22 -6.00
N LYS A 37 24.51 6.36 -5.43
CA LYS A 37 23.91 6.92 -4.22
C LYS A 37 22.46 7.35 -4.44
N PHE A 38 22.18 8.01 -5.57
CA PHE A 38 20.81 8.43 -5.92
C PHE A 38 19.87 7.25 -6.18
N ILE A 39 20.35 6.20 -6.85
CA ILE A 39 19.57 4.97 -7.06
C ILE A 39 19.26 4.30 -5.72
N GLY A 40 20.26 4.14 -4.86
CA GLY A 40 20.09 3.57 -3.52
C GLY A 40 19.12 4.40 -2.66
N LEU A 41 19.23 5.73 -2.71
CA LEU A 41 18.35 6.64 -1.98
C LEU A 41 16.91 6.59 -2.52
N SER A 42 16.72 6.47 -3.83
CA SER A 42 15.41 6.35 -4.46
C SER A 42 14.72 5.04 -4.05
N ILE A 43 15.45 3.92 -4.05
CA ILE A 43 14.93 2.61 -3.62
C ILE A 43 14.63 2.62 -2.11
N ALA A 44 15.54 3.14 -1.29
CA ALA A 44 15.33 3.26 0.15
C ALA A 44 14.14 4.17 0.47
N GLY A 45 14.01 5.31 -0.22
CA GLY A 45 12.86 6.20 -0.11
C GLY A 45 11.56 5.52 -0.54
N GLY A 46 11.59 4.72 -1.60
CA GLY A 46 10.46 3.88 -2.00
C GLY A 46 10.07 2.90 -0.89
N PHE A 47 11.02 2.18 -0.32
CA PHE A 47 10.72 1.22 0.73
C PHE A 47 10.20 1.89 2.01
N PHE A 48 10.85 2.96 2.48
CA PHE A 48 10.48 3.62 3.72
C PHE A 48 9.27 4.56 3.61
N ILE A 49 8.94 5.08 2.42
CA ILE A 49 7.82 6.01 2.24
C ILE A 49 6.64 5.31 1.59
N LEU A 50 6.87 4.58 0.49
CA LEU A 50 5.79 3.97 -0.28
C LEU A 50 5.13 2.80 0.48
N MET A 51 5.92 1.93 1.15
CA MET A 51 5.36 0.81 1.90
C MET A 51 4.44 1.24 3.07
N PRO A 52 4.88 2.09 4.02
CA PRO A 52 4.00 2.49 5.11
C PRO A 52 2.81 3.32 4.61
N THR A 53 3.00 4.16 3.59
CA THR A 53 1.90 4.92 2.97
C THR A 53 0.86 3.98 2.34
N PHE A 54 1.30 2.92 1.68
CA PHE A 54 0.43 1.90 1.10
C PHE A 54 -0.38 1.16 2.18
N ILE A 55 0.27 0.74 3.28
CA ILE A 55 -0.39 0.05 4.39
C ILE A 55 -1.42 0.96 5.04
N TYR A 56 -1.06 2.22 5.33
CA TYR A 56 -1.98 3.19 5.94
C TYR A 56 -3.21 3.44 5.07
N HIS A 57 -3.02 3.57 3.76
CA HIS A 57 -4.14 3.72 2.84
C HIS A 57 -5.04 2.49 2.80
N ARG A 58 -4.46 1.29 2.81
CA ARG A 58 -5.19 0.02 2.74
C ARG A 58 -5.99 -0.26 4.01
N TRP A 59 -5.46 0.13 5.17
CA TRP A 59 -6.07 -0.14 6.47
C TRP A 59 -7.20 0.83 6.86
N LYS A 60 -7.30 2.01 6.23
CA LYS A 60 -8.29 3.02 6.63
C LYS A 60 -9.76 2.62 6.46
N ASP A 61 -10.08 1.77 5.48
CA ASP A 61 -11.46 1.35 5.21
C ASP A 61 -11.78 -0.04 5.81
N ARG A 62 -10.88 -0.62 6.62
CA ARG A 62 -11.04 -1.95 7.22
C ARG A 62 -11.10 -1.78 8.73
N LYS A 63 -12.29 -1.98 9.33
CA LYS A 63 -12.40 -2.09 10.79
C LYS A 63 -11.66 -3.35 11.21
N VAL A 64 -10.55 -3.20 11.92
CA VAL A 64 -9.77 -4.33 12.47
C VAL A 64 -10.67 -5.24 13.32
N ALA A 65 -11.64 -4.65 14.00
CA ALA A 65 -12.65 -5.34 14.81
C ALA A 65 -13.51 -6.35 14.02
N ASP A 66 -13.81 -6.12 12.73
CA ASP A 66 -14.56 -7.09 11.91
C ASP A 66 -13.71 -8.35 11.57
N TYR A 67 -12.40 -8.30 11.83
CA TYR A 67 -11.48 -9.41 11.63
C TYR A 67 -11.07 -10.10 12.94
N MET A 68 -11.52 -9.60 14.09
CA MET A 68 -11.29 -10.26 15.38
C MET A 68 -12.39 -11.28 15.65
N LEU A 69 -11.99 -12.49 16.04
CA LEU A 69 -12.89 -13.55 16.52
C LEU A 69 -13.47 -13.14 17.87
N THR A 70 -14.48 -12.29 17.81
CA THR A 70 -15.25 -11.81 18.96
C THR A 70 -16.53 -12.62 19.04
N ASP A 71 -17.09 -12.79 20.23
CA ASP A 71 -18.34 -13.55 20.43
C ASP A 71 -19.50 -13.05 19.56
N ASP A 72 -19.58 -11.72 19.33
CA ASP A 72 -20.56 -11.13 18.40
C ASP A 72 -20.35 -11.56 16.94
N ALA A 73 -19.10 -11.71 16.48
CA ALA A 73 -18.80 -12.16 15.13
C ALA A 73 -19.20 -13.65 14.94
N PHE A 74 -18.96 -14.49 15.95
CA PHE A 74 -19.42 -15.88 15.98
C PHE A 74 -20.94 -15.99 15.97
N LYS A 75 -21.63 -15.15 16.75
CA LYS A 75 -23.10 -15.11 16.80
C LYS A 75 -23.70 -14.74 15.44
N ARG A 76 -23.12 -13.74 14.75
CA ARG A 76 -23.51 -13.36 13.38
C ARG A 76 -23.26 -14.47 12.37
N MET A 77 -22.15 -15.22 12.47
CA MET A 77 -21.92 -16.39 11.60
C MET A 77 -22.97 -17.48 11.82
N LYS A 78 -23.33 -17.77 13.08
CA LYS A 78 -24.33 -18.80 13.42
C LYS A 78 -25.72 -18.44 12.90
N GLU A 79 -26.14 -17.17 13.03
CA GLU A 79 -27.40 -16.68 12.45
C GLU A 79 -27.40 -16.73 10.91
N PHE A 80 -26.27 -16.44 10.27
CA PHE A 80 -26.15 -16.51 8.80
C PHE A 80 -26.25 -17.96 8.28
N ASN A 81 -25.72 -18.93 9.03
CA ASN A 81 -25.87 -20.36 8.68
C ASN A 81 -27.31 -20.85 8.88
N ASN A 82 -27.93 -20.52 10.02
CA ASN A 82 -29.31 -20.93 10.32
C ASN A 82 -30.33 -20.33 9.33
N SER A 83 -30.10 -19.11 8.85
CA SER A 83 -30.97 -18.46 7.86
C SER A 83 -30.82 -19.02 6.45
N LYS A 84 -29.65 -19.58 6.10
CA LYS A 84 -29.45 -20.32 4.84
C LYS A 84 -30.12 -21.69 4.87
N ASP A 85 -30.05 -22.39 5.98
CA ASP A 85 -30.67 -23.70 6.16
C ASP A 85 -32.20 -23.61 6.08
N LYS A 86 -32.78 -22.57 6.69
CA LYS A 86 -34.22 -22.29 6.66
C LYS A 86 -34.78 -21.86 5.29
N LYS A 87 -33.90 -21.54 4.34
CA LYS A 87 -34.27 -21.10 2.97
C LYS A 87 -34.14 -22.22 1.93
N ARG A 88 -33.68 -23.40 2.35
CA ARG A 88 -33.54 -24.61 1.55
C ARG A 88 -34.67 -25.59 1.87
#